data_AF-A0A519XV34-F1
#
_entry.id   AF-A0A519XV34-F1
#
_cell.length_a   1.000
_cell.length_b   1.000
_cell.length_c   1.000
_cell.angle_alpha   90.00
_cell.angle_beta   90.00
_cell.angle_gamma   90.00
#
_symmetry.space_group_name_H-M   'P 1'
#
loop_
_entity.id
_entity.type
_entity.pdbx_description
1 polymer ?
#
loop_
_entity_poly.entity_id
_entity_poly.type
_entity_poly.pdbx_seq_one_letter_code
_entity_poly.pdbx_strand_id
1 'polypeptide(L)'
;STKAQKDSILNFSQDYTIRRGINFTNVRKERINNSKPVRLWDIENFAVSYAFTEYNHRDFINQSSIQNTYRGSLQYSYAKEAKTYAPFEKIIKSNMLALVRDFNFSIFPSAINFRIDVDRLYSENTLRNNDPNNSIPIYQNGFGTTFNKNFRMSRIYGIAWNLTRSLQLDFNATNYSIIDEPDGRLEGLKRDTVWQNLKRLGRTTDYNHNLNVTYNLPIDKIPGMNWVTVKTRYGTNFNWQTEPLSTLLDPNINLGNTIQNSRNLQVNPSLNLVTLYNKFGFIRNAGSNQDGAKVKNFFINLLTSVKNLNANYVQTKGIFLPGYLPTTKYFGIDNATGAPGLGFAFGSQRDIRDMALNNGWLTTDTLQTQLYVNTLREDLQFTGQIEPFKDLRITLRANKAQTRNFSTNFRYEASVGSFENLSAITTGDYSISYIALGTAFKERNSSIISTLFNQFMANRIIVSRRLGAQNPNSGAQTAGYAD
;
A
#
# COMPACT_ATOMS: atom_id res chain seq x y z
N SER A 1 -70.54 8.82 3.01
CA SER A 1 -69.24 8.11 3.08
C SER A 1 -69.19 7.24 4.31
N THR A 2 -68.87 5.95 4.14
CA THR A 2 -68.63 5.03 5.26
C THR A 2 -67.39 5.49 6.04
N LYS A 3 -67.29 5.13 7.33
CA LYS A 3 -66.13 5.46 8.18
C LYS A 3 -64.81 5.05 7.51
N ALA A 4 -64.79 3.86 6.90
CA ALA A 4 -63.66 3.34 6.13
C ALA A 4 -63.26 4.24 4.94
N GLN A 5 -64.21 4.83 4.21
CA GLN A 5 -63.90 5.76 3.11
C GLN A 5 -63.31 7.07 3.62
N LYS A 6 -63.83 7.61 4.73
CA LYS A 6 -63.28 8.82 5.36
C LYS A 6 -61.86 8.60 5.88
N ASP A 7 -61.62 7.45 6.52
CA ASP A 7 -60.30 7.06 7.03
C ASP A 7 -59.29 6.83 5.88
N SER A 8 -59.75 6.28 4.75
CA SER A 8 -58.93 6.14 3.55
C SER A 8 -58.53 7.49 2.95
N ILE A 9 -59.46 8.43 2.81
CA ILE A 9 -59.18 9.78 2.30
C ILE A 9 -58.22 10.52 3.22
N LEU A 10 -58.38 10.38 4.54
CA LEU A 10 -57.47 10.98 5.51
C LEU A 10 -56.04 10.41 5.38
N ASN A 11 -55.90 9.10 5.20
CA ASN A 11 -54.61 8.46 4.94
C ASN A 11 -53.99 8.91 3.60
N PHE A 12 -54.83 9.27 2.62
CA PHE A 12 -54.37 9.81 1.34
C PHE A 12 -53.78 11.21 1.43
N SER A 13 -54.35 12.08 2.26
CA SER A 13 -53.97 13.49 2.35
C SER A 13 -52.94 13.81 3.43
N GLN A 14 -52.59 12.86 4.30
CA GLN A 14 -51.64 13.08 5.38
C GLN A 14 -50.20 12.73 4.97
N ASP A 15 -49.29 13.70 5.13
CA ASP A 15 -47.85 13.43 5.27
C ASP A 15 -47.58 13.01 6.72
N TYR A 16 -47.00 11.82 6.88
CA TYR A 16 -46.70 11.27 8.18
C TYR A 16 -45.34 10.61 8.19
N THR A 17 -44.48 11.06 9.10
CA THR A 17 -43.13 10.54 9.30
C THR A 17 -42.89 10.13 10.75
N ILE A 18 -42.41 8.90 10.96
CA ILE A 18 -41.89 8.42 12.25
C ILE A 18 -40.40 8.19 12.11
N ARG A 19 -39.63 8.68 13.08
CA ARG A 19 -38.21 8.34 13.24
C ARG A 19 -37.98 7.80 14.64
N ARG A 20 -37.35 6.63 14.74
CA ARG A 20 -36.96 6.00 16.01
C ARG A 20 -35.49 5.62 15.94
N GLY A 21 -34.80 5.63 17.08
CA GLY A 21 -33.44 5.16 17.11
C GLY A 21 -32.94 4.85 18.51
N ILE A 22 -32.01 3.90 18.59
CA ILE A 22 -31.35 3.45 19.81
C ILE A 22 -29.87 3.33 19.50
N ASN A 23 -29.03 4.03 20.27
CA ASN A 23 -27.59 4.08 20.05
C ASN A 23 -26.84 3.78 21.35
N PHE A 24 -26.02 2.73 21.32
CA PHE A 24 -25.00 2.40 22.31
C PHE A 24 -23.65 2.58 21.65
N THR A 25 -22.87 3.56 22.09
CA THR A 25 -21.58 3.87 21.48
C THR A 25 -20.47 3.51 22.47
N ASN A 26 -19.51 2.70 22.02
CA ASN A 26 -18.28 2.41 22.74
C ASN A 26 -18.53 1.91 24.19
N VAL A 27 -19.48 0.98 24.33
CA VAL A 27 -19.74 0.28 25.59
C VAL A 27 -18.56 -0.63 25.87
N ARG A 28 -17.85 -0.38 26.96
CA ARG A 28 -16.66 -1.14 27.38
C ARG A 28 -16.48 -1.11 28.88
N LYS A 29 -15.70 -2.05 29.39
CA LYS A 29 -15.29 -2.07 30.80
C LYS A 29 -13.98 -1.29 30.94
N GLU A 30 -14.00 -0.23 31.73
CA GLU A 30 -12.78 0.53 32.03
C GLU A 30 -11.88 -0.23 33.02
N ARG A 31 -10.57 -0.08 32.83
CA ARG A 31 -9.58 -0.70 33.72
C ARG A 31 -9.46 0.11 35.01
N ILE A 32 -9.70 -0.55 36.15
CA ILE A 32 -9.67 0.11 37.47
C ILE A 32 -8.24 0.14 38.05
N ASN A 33 -7.41 -0.86 37.73
CA ASN A 33 -6.05 -0.98 38.28
C ASN A 33 -4.99 -0.81 37.19
N ASN A 34 -4.35 0.36 37.17
CA ASN A 34 -3.32 0.72 36.20
C ASN A 34 -1.95 0.08 36.47
N SER A 35 -1.73 -0.52 37.65
CA SER A 35 -0.46 -1.19 37.98
C SER A 35 -0.35 -2.61 37.42
N LYS A 36 -1.49 -3.24 37.07
CA LYS A 36 -1.49 -4.60 36.51
C LYS A 36 -1.18 -4.56 35.01
N PRO A 37 -0.24 -5.39 34.52
CA PRO A 37 0.07 -5.41 33.10
C PRO A 37 -1.13 -5.86 32.28
N VAL A 38 -1.35 -5.20 31.14
CA VAL A 38 -2.38 -5.57 30.16
C VAL A 38 -2.08 -6.97 29.61
N ARG A 39 -3.09 -7.84 29.61
CA ARG A 39 -3.02 -9.19 29.05
C ARG A 39 -3.92 -9.29 27.83
N LEU A 40 -3.63 -10.25 26.96
CA LEU A 40 -4.36 -10.46 25.70
C LEU A 40 -5.85 -10.78 25.94
N TRP A 41 -6.16 -11.53 27.01
CA TRP A 41 -7.52 -11.99 27.33
C TRP A 41 -8.29 -11.06 28.27
N ASP A 42 -7.76 -9.86 28.57
CA ASP A 42 -8.47 -8.89 29.41
C ASP A 42 -9.73 -8.39 28.68
N ILE A 43 -10.89 -8.45 29.35
CA ILE A 43 -12.18 -8.00 28.80
C ILE A 43 -12.19 -6.48 28.56
N GLU A 44 -11.35 -5.74 29.29
CA GLU A 44 -11.14 -4.30 29.13
C GLU A 44 -10.58 -3.94 27.74
N ASN A 45 -10.06 -4.91 26.99
CA ASN A 45 -9.60 -4.70 25.62
C ASN A 45 -10.76 -4.67 24.60
N PHE A 46 -11.99 -5.06 25.00
CA PHE A 46 -13.14 -5.12 24.13
C PHE A 46 -14.04 -3.88 24.28
N ALA A 47 -14.52 -3.36 23.14
CA ALA A 47 -15.53 -2.32 23.09
C ALA A 47 -16.60 -2.70 22.06
N VAL A 48 -17.86 -2.45 22.40
CA VAL A 48 -19.02 -2.77 21.57
C VAL A 48 -19.79 -1.49 21.26
N SER A 49 -20.19 -1.30 20.01
CA SER A 49 -21.15 -0.27 19.62
C SER A 49 -22.29 -0.89 18.85
N TYR A 50 -23.51 -0.43 19.10
CA TYR A 50 -24.71 -0.83 18.38
C TYR A 50 -25.62 0.37 18.17
N ALA A 51 -26.04 0.60 16.95
CA ALA A 51 -26.96 1.66 16.59
C ALA A 51 -28.08 1.10 15.70
N PHE A 52 -29.31 1.48 15.99
CA PHE A 52 -30.47 1.16 15.19
C PHE A 52 -31.23 2.45 14.90
N THR A 53 -31.60 2.68 13.65
CA THR A 53 -32.50 3.76 13.26
C THR A 53 -33.58 3.23 12.33
N GLU A 54 -34.81 3.63 12.60
CA GLU A 54 -36.01 3.33 11.83
C GLU A 54 -36.60 4.64 11.31
N TYR A 55 -36.93 4.66 10.04
CA TYR A 55 -37.63 5.74 9.36
C TYR A 55 -38.83 5.13 8.65
N ASN A 56 -40.02 5.56 9.04
CA ASN A 56 -41.27 5.18 8.38
C ASN A 56 -41.94 6.45 7.88
N HIS A 57 -42.30 6.48 6.61
CA HIS A 57 -42.94 7.62 5.99
C HIS A 57 -44.08 7.18 5.07
N ARG A 58 -45.13 7.99 5.00
CA ARG A 58 -46.20 7.89 4.02
C ARG A 58 -46.66 9.29 3.66
N ASP A 59 -47.00 9.48 2.40
CA ASP A 59 -47.50 10.73 1.85
C ASP A 59 -48.40 10.44 0.64
N PHE A 60 -48.82 11.46 -0.08
CA PHE A 60 -49.68 11.31 -1.26
C PHE A 60 -49.08 10.41 -2.36
N ILE A 61 -47.75 10.34 -2.47
CA ILE A 61 -47.04 9.59 -3.51
C ILE A 61 -46.67 8.17 -3.04
N ASN A 62 -46.14 8.05 -1.83
CA ASN A 62 -45.65 6.82 -1.23
C ASN A 62 -46.67 6.29 -0.22
N GLN A 63 -47.20 5.10 -0.51
CA GLN A 63 -48.08 4.40 0.42
C GLN A 63 -47.33 3.98 1.69
N SER A 64 -46.07 3.55 1.53
CA SER A 64 -45.20 3.18 2.63
C SER A 64 -43.74 3.23 2.19
N SER A 65 -42.94 4.04 2.89
CA SER A 65 -41.49 4.06 2.81
C SER A 65 -40.95 3.66 4.17
N ILE A 66 -40.28 2.51 4.23
CA ILE A 66 -39.65 1.99 5.45
C ILE A 66 -38.15 1.94 5.20
N GLN A 67 -37.38 2.43 6.14
CA GLN A 67 -35.93 2.37 6.11
C GLN A 67 -35.40 2.05 7.51
N ASN A 68 -34.75 0.89 7.61
CA ASN A 68 -34.10 0.40 8.82
C ASN A 68 -32.60 0.36 8.59
N THR A 69 -31.85 1.04 9.47
CA THR A 69 -30.39 0.99 9.47
C THR A 69 -29.93 0.34 10.76
N TYR A 70 -29.13 -0.72 10.65
CA TYR A 70 -28.47 -1.39 11.75
C TYR A 70 -26.97 -1.17 11.60
N ARG A 71 -26.32 -0.70 12.66
CA ARG A 71 -24.85 -0.64 12.73
C ARG A 71 -24.39 -1.38 13.97
N GLY A 72 -23.47 -2.31 13.80
CA GLY A 72 -22.80 -3.01 14.88
C GLY A 72 -21.30 -2.87 14.73
N SER A 73 -20.58 -2.67 15.82
CA SER A 73 -19.13 -2.65 15.85
C SER A 73 -18.63 -3.43 17.04
N LEU A 74 -17.71 -4.35 16.80
CA LEU A 74 -16.94 -5.05 17.82
C LEU A 74 -15.47 -4.68 17.64
N GLN A 75 -14.91 -4.01 18.64
CA GLN A 75 -13.50 -3.63 18.66
C GLN A 75 -12.77 -4.40 19.75
N TYR A 76 -11.58 -4.88 19.42
CA TYR A 76 -10.57 -5.41 20.33
C TYR A 76 -9.29 -4.58 20.16
N SER A 77 -8.79 -4.04 21.27
CA SER A 77 -7.61 -3.17 21.30
C SER A 77 -6.72 -3.57 22.47
N TYR A 78 -5.62 -4.24 22.17
CA TYR A 78 -4.58 -4.61 23.11
C TYR A 78 -3.34 -3.75 22.84
N ALA A 79 -2.80 -3.15 23.89
CA ALA A 79 -1.54 -2.42 23.83
C ALA A 79 -0.72 -2.68 25.10
N LYS A 80 0.56 -2.96 24.92
CA LYS A 80 1.51 -3.24 26.00
C LYS A 80 2.89 -2.75 25.62
N GLU A 81 3.60 -2.21 26.61
CA GLU A 81 5.01 -1.89 26.45
C GLU A 81 5.83 -3.15 26.10
N ALA A 82 6.70 -3.03 25.11
CA ALA A 82 7.48 -4.14 24.60
C ALA A 82 8.53 -4.59 25.62
N LYS A 83 8.28 -5.72 26.29
CA LYS A 83 9.32 -6.36 27.12
C LYS A 83 10.30 -7.09 26.22
N THR A 84 11.55 -6.67 26.23
CA THR A 84 12.64 -7.31 25.47
C THR A 84 13.48 -8.21 26.38
N TYR A 85 13.86 -9.37 25.87
CA TYR A 85 14.74 -10.32 26.55
C TYR A 85 16.11 -10.30 25.86
N ALA A 86 17.18 -10.11 26.64
CA ALA A 86 18.55 -10.09 26.17
C ALA A 86 19.35 -11.24 26.83
N PRO A 87 19.39 -12.43 26.21
CA PRO A 87 19.92 -13.65 26.86
C PRO A 87 21.42 -13.59 27.14
N PHE A 88 22.18 -12.89 26.30
CA PHE A 88 23.64 -12.87 26.35
C PHE A 88 24.23 -11.67 27.09
N GLU A 89 23.40 -10.70 27.48
CA GLU A 89 23.83 -9.43 28.11
C GLU A 89 24.62 -9.67 29.40
N LYS A 90 24.24 -10.70 30.17
CA LYS A 90 24.92 -11.06 31.44
C LYS A 90 26.13 -11.98 31.26
N ILE A 91 26.24 -12.69 30.13
CA ILE A 91 27.25 -13.74 29.89
C ILE A 91 28.45 -13.15 29.15
N ILE A 92 28.22 -12.35 28.12
CA ILE A 92 29.26 -11.78 27.28
C ILE A 92 29.60 -10.38 27.80
N LYS A 93 30.80 -10.17 28.34
CA LYS A 93 31.26 -8.83 28.79
C LYS A 93 32.10 -8.09 27.74
N SER A 94 32.66 -8.81 26.77
CA SER A 94 33.55 -8.24 25.76
C SER A 94 32.84 -7.25 24.85
N ASN A 95 33.45 -6.07 24.65
CA ASN A 95 32.98 -5.07 23.69
C ASN A 95 33.15 -5.52 22.24
N MET A 96 34.02 -6.49 21.95
CA MET A 96 34.18 -7.02 20.59
C MET A 96 32.98 -7.83 20.11
N LEU A 97 32.22 -8.39 21.05
CA LEU A 97 31.03 -9.20 20.80
C LEU A 97 29.75 -8.43 21.15
N ALA A 98 29.78 -7.09 21.12
CA ALA A 98 28.63 -6.25 21.49
C ALA A 98 27.37 -6.56 20.65
N LEU A 99 27.53 -6.94 19.37
CA LEU A 99 26.42 -7.39 18.53
C LEU A 99 25.67 -8.59 19.13
N VAL A 100 26.42 -9.60 19.58
CA VAL A 100 25.86 -10.84 20.15
C VAL A 100 25.42 -10.62 21.59
N ARG A 101 26.22 -9.90 22.39
CA ARG A 101 25.91 -9.52 23.77
C ARG A 101 24.58 -8.80 23.87
N ASP A 102 24.36 -7.81 23.01
CA ASP A 102 23.19 -6.94 23.04
C ASP A 102 22.07 -7.46 22.12
N PHE A 103 22.17 -8.71 21.67
CA PHE A 103 21.08 -9.38 20.97
C PHE A 103 19.87 -9.44 21.90
N ASN A 104 18.73 -9.02 21.38
CA ASN A 104 17.50 -8.93 22.14
C ASN A 104 16.32 -9.30 21.25
N PHE A 105 15.27 -9.83 21.85
CA PHE A 105 14.04 -10.17 21.15
C PHE A 105 12.82 -9.95 22.06
N SER A 106 11.66 -9.72 21.45
CA SER A 106 10.36 -9.69 22.13
C SER A 106 9.44 -10.76 21.56
N ILE A 107 8.81 -11.52 22.45
CA ILE A 107 7.95 -12.66 22.09
C ILE A 107 6.52 -12.20 21.76
N PHE A 108 6.05 -11.13 22.40
CA PHE A 108 4.67 -10.69 22.26
C PHE A 108 4.58 -9.41 21.42
N PRO A 109 3.52 -9.25 20.62
CA PRO A 109 3.27 -8.01 19.92
C PRO A 109 3.06 -6.87 20.93
N SER A 110 3.47 -5.68 20.53
CA SER A 110 3.33 -4.45 21.33
C SER A 110 1.91 -3.91 21.26
N ALA A 111 1.23 -4.08 20.13
CA ALA A 111 -0.20 -3.81 20.01
C ALA A 111 -0.89 -4.76 19.04
N ILE A 112 -2.15 -5.08 19.34
CA ILE A 112 -3.07 -5.79 18.45
C ILE A 112 -4.38 -5.01 18.43
N ASN A 113 -4.81 -4.65 17.24
CA ASN A 113 -6.08 -4.02 16.96
C ASN A 113 -6.88 -4.92 16.04
N PHE A 114 -8.12 -5.18 16.42
CA PHE A 114 -9.07 -5.89 15.59
C PHE A 114 -10.42 -5.19 15.68
N ARG A 115 -11.08 -4.98 14.56
CA ARG A 115 -12.40 -4.38 14.52
C ARG A 115 -13.25 -5.06 13.46
N ILE A 116 -14.47 -5.40 13.82
CA ILE A 116 -15.51 -5.82 12.88
C ILE A 116 -16.61 -4.77 12.94
N ASP A 117 -16.90 -4.15 11.80
CA ASP A 117 -18.02 -3.24 11.63
C ASP A 117 -19.03 -3.89 10.68
N VAL A 118 -20.30 -3.82 11.03
CA VAL A 118 -21.43 -4.39 10.29
C VAL A 118 -22.45 -3.29 10.08
N ASP A 119 -22.71 -2.95 8.83
CA ASP A 119 -23.65 -1.90 8.44
C ASP A 119 -24.71 -2.49 7.52
N ARG A 120 -25.96 -2.49 7.96
CA ARG A 120 -27.10 -3.00 7.20
C ARG A 120 -28.14 -1.93 7.00
N LEU A 121 -28.40 -1.59 5.74
CA LEU A 121 -29.52 -0.78 5.31
C LEU A 121 -30.55 -1.70 4.67
N TYR A 122 -31.76 -1.69 5.21
CA TYR A 122 -32.93 -2.28 4.60
C TYR A 122 -33.93 -1.17 4.32
N SER A 123 -34.23 -0.93 3.05
CA SER A 123 -35.26 0.02 2.65
C SER A 123 -36.25 -0.64 1.71
N GLU A 124 -37.53 -0.39 1.95
CA GLU A 124 -38.61 -0.75 1.04
C GLU A 124 -39.46 0.50 0.77
N ASN A 125 -39.79 0.71 -0.49
CA ASN A 125 -40.65 1.81 -0.92
C ASN A 125 -41.79 1.29 -1.78
N THR A 126 -43.01 1.52 -1.33
CA THR A 126 -44.24 1.15 -2.03
C THR A 126 -44.92 2.42 -2.50
N LEU A 127 -44.99 2.61 -3.81
CA LEU A 127 -45.72 3.72 -4.41
C LEU A 127 -47.22 3.48 -4.29
N ARG A 128 -47.96 4.57 -4.12
CA ARG A 128 -49.41 4.55 -3.92
C ARG A 128 -50.12 4.54 -5.27
N ASN A 129 -51.13 3.68 -5.42
CA ASN A 129 -52.05 3.77 -6.55
C ASN A 129 -53.17 4.78 -6.23
N ASN A 130 -53.14 5.93 -6.90
CA ASN A 130 -54.11 7.01 -6.71
C ASN A 130 -55.26 6.98 -7.74
N ASP A 131 -55.23 6.09 -8.73
CA ASP A 131 -56.26 6.00 -9.79
C ASP A 131 -56.94 4.61 -9.80
N PRO A 132 -58.25 4.53 -9.48
CA PRO A 132 -59.01 3.28 -9.52
C PRO A 132 -59.32 2.78 -10.94
N ASN A 133 -59.22 3.63 -11.96
CA ASN A 133 -59.54 3.31 -13.37
C ASN A 133 -58.29 3.09 -14.23
N ASN A 134 -57.13 3.60 -13.80
CA ASN A 134 -55.86 3.46 -14.50
C ASN A 134 -54.77 2.94 -13.55
N SER A 135 -54.95 1.72 -13.05
CA SER A 135 -53.90 1.04 -12.30
C SER A 135 -52.80 0.58 -13.24
N ILE A 136 -51.56 1.01 -13.03
CA ILE A 136 -50.41 0.41 -13.69
C ILE A 136 -50.40 -1.10 -13.31
N PRO A 137 -50.38 -2.05 -14.27
CA PRO A 137 -50.53 -3.49 -14.00
C PRO A 137 -49.54 -4.06 -12.97
N ILE A 138 -48.37 -3.43 -12.83
CA ILE A 138 -47.31 -3.76 -11.88
C ILE A 138 -47.78 -3.59 -10.40
N TYR A 139 -48.88 -2.87 -10.13
CA TYR A 139 -49.37 -2.62 -8.77
C TYR A 139 -50.56 -3.50 -8.36
N GLN A 140 -51.16 -4.29 -9.26
CA GLN A 140 -52.38 -5.04 -8.96
C GLN A 140 -52.17 -6.30 -8.09
N ASN A 141 -50.93 -6.83 -8.00
CA ASN A 141 -50.64 -8.10 -7.30
C ASN A 141 -49.49 -7.99 -6.26
N GLY A 142 -49.23 -6.81 -5.70
CA GLY A 142 -48.16 -6.62 -4.70
C GLY A 142 -46.76 -6.39 -5.28
N PHE A 143 -46.64 -6.14 -6.59
CA PHE A 143 -45.36 -5.89 -7.28
C PHE A 143 -44.95 -4.40 -7.35
N GLY A 144 -45.61 -3.52 -6.58
CA GLY A 144 -45.32 -2.09 -6.52
C GLY A 144 -44.26 -1.67 -5.49
N THR A 145 -43.68 -2.61 -4.75
CA THR A 145 -42.67 -2.34 -3.72
C THR A 145 -41.27 -2.55 -4.27
N THR A 146 -40.47 -1.49 -4.25
CA THR A 146 -39.04 -1.56 -4.56
C THR A 146 -38.25 -1.80 -3.28
N PHE A 147 -37.16 -2.56 -3.38
CA PHE A 147 -36.29 -2.88 -2.25
C PHE A 147 -34.88 -2.35 -2.51
N ASN A 148 -34.29 -1.68 -1.53
CA ASN A 148 -32.88 -1.32 -1.52
C ASN A 148 -32.25 -1.92 -0.27
N LYS A 149 -31.41 -2.92 -0.48
CA LYS A 149 -30.72 -3.64 0.59
C LYS A 149 -29.23 -3.47 0.42
N ASN A 150 -28.57 -3.13 1.51
CA ASN A 150 -27.12 -3.00 1.52
C ASN A 150 -26.60 -3.50 2.86
N PHE A 151 -26.04 -4.71 2.86
CA PHE A 151 -25.53 -5.35 4.05
C PHE A 151 -24.02 -5.54 3.91
N ARG A 152 -23.26 -4.65 4.54
CA ARG A 152 -21.80 -4.60 4.46
C ARG A 152 -21.19 -5.04 5.78
N MET A 153 -20.00 -5.61 5.66
CA MET A 153 -19.14 -5.87 6.80
C MET A 153 -17.70 -5.52 6.46
N SER A 154 -17.07 -4.77 7.36
CA SER A 154 -15.67 -4.37 7.30
C SER A 154 -14.91 -5.05 8.43
N ARG A 155 -13.78 -5.67 8.12
CA ARG A 155 -12.89 -6.32 9.10
C ARG A 155 -11.53 -5.65 9.02
N ILE A 156 -11.10 -5.05 10.11
CA ILE A 156 -9.85 -4.30 10.19
C ILE A 156 -8.93 -4.99 11.20
N TYR A 157 -7.69 -5.21 10.78
CA TYR A 157 -6.64 -5.87 11.55
C TYR A 157 -5.44 -4.93 11.63
N GLY A 158 -4.80 -4.87 12.80
CA GLY A 158 -3.57 -4.12 13.01
C GLY A 158 -2.70 -4.85 14.02
N ILE A 159 -1.45 -5.11 13.69
CA ILE A 159 -0.47 -5.75 14.56
C ILE A 159 0.79 -4.90 14.52
N ALA A 160 1.19 -4.37 15.67
CA ALA A 160 2.48 -3.72 15.84
C ALA A 160 3.36 -4.59 16.73
N TRP A 161 4.53 -4.97 16.24
CA TRP A 161 5.46 -5.86 16.93
C TRP A 161 6.88 -5.34 16.84
N ASN A 162 7.38 -4.88 17.98
CA ASN A 162 8.80 -4.62 18.19
C ASN A 162 9.55 -5.94 18.42
N LEU A 163 9.88 -6.65 17.34
CA LEU A 163 10.59 -7.94 17.38
C LEU A 163 11.92 -7.81 18.14
N THR A 164 12.65 -6.73 17.94
CA THR A 164 13.85 -6.35 18.69
C THR A 164 13.85 -4.82 18.90
N ARG A 165 14.79 -4.29 19.69
CA ARG A 165 15.01 -2.83 19.80
C ARG A 165 15.39 -2.16 18.47
N SER A 166 15.84 -2.94 17.48
CA SER A 166 16.25 -2.46 16.18
C SER A 166 15.36 -2.92 15.03
N LEU A 167 14.39 -3.81 15.27
CA LEU A 167 13.49 -4.39 14.27
C LEU A 167 12.03 -4.22 14.72
N GLN A 168 11.29 -3.40 13.99
CA GLN A 168 9.86 -3.17 14.18
C GLN A 168 9.08 -3.68 12.97
N LEU A 169 7.98 -4.37 13.23
CA LEU A 169 7.03 -4.85 12.23
C LEU A 169 5.65 -4.24 12.51
N ASP A 170 5.05 -3.63 11.50
CA ASP A 170 3.68 -3.11 11.53
C ASP A 170 2.89 -3.74 10.38
N PHE A 171 1.86 -4.50 10.69
CA PHE A 171 0.97 -5.12 9.73
C PHE A 171 -0.45 -4.61 9.91
N ASN A 172 -1.04 -4.04 8.86
CA ASN A 172 -2.43 -3.59 8.86
C ASN A 172 -3.16 -4.22 7.69
N ALA A 173 -4.38 -4.72 7.91
CA ALA A 173 -5.19 -5.29 6.84
C ALA A 173 -6.65 -4.86 6.99
N THR A 174 -7.32 -4.68 5.85
CA THR A 174 -8.74 -4.37 5.79
C THR A 174 -9.39 -5.32 4.79
N ASN A 175 -10.50 -5.93 5.20
CA ASN A 175 -11.34 -6.77 4.34
C ASN A 175 -12.77 -6.21 4.33
N TYR A 176 -13.18 -5.73 3.17
CA TYR A 176 -14.55 -5.36 2.87
C TYR A 176 -15.30 -6.54 2.29
N SER A 177 -16.51 -6.76 2.79
CA SER A 177 -17.38 -7.84 2.37
C SER A 177 -18.83 -7.40 2.32
N ILE A 178 -19.59 -8.04 1.44
CA ILE A 178 -21.03 -7.89 1.34
C ILE A 178 -21.68 -9.20 1.77
N ILE A 179 -22.75 -9.08 2.56
CA ILE A 179 -23.59 -10.21 2.96
C ILE A 179 -24.73 -10.23 1.95
N ASP A 180 -24.67 -11.16 1.01
CA ASP A 180 -25.69 -11.27 -0.02
C ASP A 180 -27.05 -11.60 0.62
N GLU A 181 -28.10 -10.87 0.24
CA GLU A 181 -29.47 -11.09 0.74
C GLU A 181 -30.38 -11.50 -0.43
N PRO A 182 -31.30 -12.46 -0.23
CA PRO A 182 -32.23 -12.88 -1.28
C PRO A 182 -33.24 -11.77 -1.61
N ASP A 183 -33.83 -11.85 -2.82
CA ASP A 183 -34.75 -10.84 -3.33
C ASP A 183 -36.05 -10.71 -2.52
N GLY A 184 -36.65 -9.51 -2.54
CA GLY A 184 -37.94 -9.21 -1.92
C GLY A 184 -37.92 -9.14 -0.38
N ARG A 185 -39.08 -9.21 0.28
CA ARG A 185 -39.14 -9.20 1.75
C ARG A 185 -38.46 -10.42 2.38
N LEU A 186 -37.86 -10.22 3.54
CA LEU A 186 -37.10 -11.23 4.29
C LEU A 186 -38.02 -11.98 5.27
N GLU A 187 -38.72 -12.97 4.74
CA GLU A 187 -39.65 -13.84 5.48
C GLU A 187 -39.26 -15.32 5.36
N GLY A 188 -39.57 -16.11 6.39
CA GLY A 188 -39.30 -17.55 6.44
C GLY A 188 -37.83 -17.91 6.20
N LEU A 189 -37.60 -18.88 5.30
CA LEU A 189 -36.30 -19.44 4.93
C LEU A 189 -35.26 -18.39 4.48
N LYS A 190 -35.71 -17.24 3.95
CA LYS A 190 -34.81 -16.16 3.53
C LYS A 190 -33.99 -15.58 4.68
N ARG A 191 -34.53 -15.60 5.91
CA ARG A 191 -33.80 -15.13 7.11
C ARG A 191 -32.65 -16.07 7.46
N ASP A 192 -32.86 -17.37 7.31
CA ASP A 192 -31.82 -18.37 7.56
C ASP A 192 -30.66 -18.22 6.57
N THR A 193 -30.95 -17.95 5.29
CA THR A 193 -29.93 -17.65 4.28
C THR A 193 -29.09 -16.43 4.67
N VAL A 194 -29.72 -15.32 5.09
CA VAL A 194 -29.00 -14.12 5.53
C VAL A 194 -28.11 -14.41 6.75
N TRP A 195 -28.61 -15.19 7.70
CA TRP A 195 -27.84 -15.58 8.89
C TRP A 195 -26.64 -16.48 8.55
N GLN A 196 -26.82 -17.44 7.64
CA GLN A 196 -25.73 -18.26 7.11
C GLN A 196 -24.71 -17.42 6.35
N ASN A 197 -25.15 -16.44 5.56
CA ASN A 197 -24.29 -15.50 4.84
C ASN A 197 -23.49 -14.61 5.80
N LEU A 198 -24.10 -14.20 6.91
CA LEU A 198 -23.41 -13.47 7.98
C LEU A 198 -22.37 -14.36 8.69
N LYS A 199 -22.71 -15.61 9.02
CA LYS A 199 -21.79 -16.58 9.66
C LYS A 199 -20.56 -16.90 8.82
N ARG A 200 -20.72 -17.00 7.49
CA ARG A 200 -19.60 -17.17 6.55
C ARG A 200 -18.81 -15.88 6.30
N LEU A 201 -19.15 -14.80 6.99
CA LEU A 201 -18.51 -13.49 6.89
C LEU A 201 -18.70 -12.79 5.53
N GLY A 202 -19.79 -13.10 4.82
CA GLY A 202 -20.10 -12.55 3.51
C GLY A 202 -19.10 -12.92 2.42
N ARG A 203 -19.32 -12.36 1.23
CA ARG A 203 -18.41 -12.44 0.09
C ARG A 203 -17.47 -11.23 0.12
N THR A 204 -16.16 -11.47 0.10
CA THR A 204 -15.16 -10.40 0.07
C THR A 204 -15.23 -9.66 -1.26
N THR A 205 -15.23 -8.34 -1.20
CA THR A 205 -15.26 -7.45 -2.37
C THR A 205 -13.94 -6.73 -2.58
N ASP A 206 -13.30 -6.33 -1.49
CA ASP A 206 -11.98 -5.71 -1.50
C ASP A 206 -11.22 -6.19 -0.27
N TYR A 207 -9.98 -6.58 -0.49
CA TYR A 207 -9.04 -6.89 0.56
C TYR A 207 -7.76 -6.13 0.32
N ASN A 208 -7.25 -5.47 1.35
CA ASN A 208 -5.97 -4.79 1.28
C ASN A 208 -5.16 -5.06 2.55
N HIS A 209 -3.85 -5.14 2.41
CA HIS A 209 -2.95 -5.10 3.56
C HIS A 209 -1.68 -4.33 3.28
N ASN A 210 -1.12 -3.81 4.35
CA ASN A 210 0.13 -3.10 4.38
C ASN A 210 1.05 -3.73 5.43
N LEU A 211 2.27 -4.07 5.05
CA LEU A 211 3.32 -4.54 5.95
C LEU A 211 4.46 -3.53 5.90
N ASN A 212 4.87 -2.98 7.04
CA ASN A 212 6.08 -2.18 7.19
C ASN A 212 7.03 -2.92 8.12
N VAL A 213 8.25 -3.13 7.68
CA VAL A 213 9.36 -3.62 8.49
C VAL A 213 10.43 -2.54 8.53
N THR A 214 10.69 -2.01 9.71
CA THR A 214 11.76 -1.03 9.93
C THR A 214 12.91 -1.73 10.66
N TYR A 215 14.08 -1.73 10.03
CA TYR A 215 15.30 -2.32 10.57
C TYR A 215 16.42 -1.29 10.65
N ASN A 216 16.80 -0.94 11.87
CA ASN A 216 17.99 -0.15 12.16
C ASN A 216 19.17 -1.12 12.27
N LEU A 217 20.00 -1.22 11.23
CA LEU A 217 21.11 -2.17 11.25
C LEU A 217 22.08 -1.78 12.37
N PRO A 218 22.35 -2.67 13.34
CA PRO A 218 23.19 -2.39 14.51
C PRO A 218 24.69 -2.44 14.15
N ILE A 219 25.07 -1.82 13.04
CA ILE A 219 26.46 -1.73 12.56
C ILE A 219 27.32 -0.94 13.55
N ASP A 220 26.72 0.00 14.26
CA ASP A 220 27.35 0.78 15.33
C ASP A 220 27.86 -0.10 16.49
N LYS A 221 27.31 -1.31 16.65
CA LYS A 221 27.78 -2.30 17.63
C LYS A 221 29.02 -3.06 17.18
N ILE A 222 29.40 -2.98 15.91
CA ILE A 222 30.64 -3.57 15.41
C ILE A 222 31.80 -2.66 15.83
N PRO A 223 32.84 -3.17 16.51
CA PRO A 223 33.99 -2.37 16.91
C PRO A 223 34.58 -1.58 15.74
N GLY A 224 34.75 -0.27 15.93
CA GLY A 224 35.30 0.61 14.90
C GLY A 224 34.29 1.14 13.88
N MET A 225 33.02 0.69 13.89
CA MET A 225 31.99 1.08 12.92
C MET A 225 30.90 2.04 13.45
N ASN A 226 31.06 2.60 14.65
CA ASN A 226 30.12 3.58 15.24
C ASN A 226 29.96 4.90 14.44
N TRP A 227 30.70 5.08 13.35
CA TRP A 227 30.57 6.18 12.41
C TRP A 227 29.56 5.90 11.29
N VAL A 228 29.03 4.67 11.22
CA VAL A 228 28.06 4.23 10.21
C VAL A 228 26.70 3.99 10.86
N THR A 229 25.66 4.59 10.31
CA THR A 229 24.27 4.29 10.65
C THR A 229 23.53 3.90 9.39
N VAL A 230 22.83 2.76 9.39
CA VAL A 230 22.02 2.34 8.25
C VAL A 230 20.61 2.04 8.73
N LYS A 231 19.64 2.86 8.28
CA LYS A 231 18.22 2.63 8.54
C LYS A 231 17.56 2.10 7.28
N THR A 232 16.97 0.92 7.38
CA THR A 232 16.27 0.26 6.27
C THR A 232 14.78 0.16 6.60
N ARG A 233 13.92 0.55 5.67
CA ARG A 233 12.48 0.34 5.75
C ARG A 233 12.02 -0.44 4.54
N TYR A 234 11.29 -1.51 4.79
CA TYR A 234 10.66 -2.36 3.79
C TYR A 234 9.16 -2.28 3.98
N GLY A 235 8.48 -1.59 3.08
CA GLY A 235 7.02 -1.46 3.05
C GLY A 235 6.43 -2.26 1.90
N THR A 236 5.31 -2.93 2.11
CA THR A 236 4.59 -3.62 1.03
C THR A 236 3.11 -3.32 1.14
N ASN A 237 2.46 -3.17 0.00
CA ASN A 237 1.01 -3.08 -0.10
C ASN A 237 0.51 -4.20 -1.00
N PHE A 238 -0.55 -4.87 -0.61
CA PHE A 238 -1.26 -5.81 -1.44
C PHE A 238 -2.73 -5.43 -1.46
N ASN A 239 -3.35 -5.53 -2.63
CA ASN A 239 -4.77 -5.35 -2.80
C ASN A 239 -5.31 -6.45 -3.70
N TRP A 240 -6.47 -6.98 -3.35
CA TRP A 240 -7.28 -7.87 -4.16
C TRP A 240 -8.66 -7.23 -4.24
N GLN A 241 -9.23 -7.18 -5.44
CA GLN A 241 -10.54 -6.61 -5.67
C GLN A 241 -11.36 -7.54 -6.56
N THR A 242 -12.60 -7.81 -6.14
CA THR A 242 -13.52 -8.67 -6.89
C THR A 242 -13.92 -8.03 -8.23
N GLU A 243 -14.28 -8.85 -9.20
CA GLU A 243 -14.96 -8.36 -10.40
C GLU A 243 -16.33 -7.71 -10.07
N PRO A 244 -16.84 -6.79 -10.91
CA PRO A 244 -18.16 -6.20 -10.72
C PRO A 244 -19.26 -7.24 -10.57
N LEU A 245 -20.25 -6.97 -9.71
CA LEU A 245 -21.36 -7.91 -9.48
C LEU A 245 -22.12 -8.26 -10.75
N SER A 246 -22.23 -7.33 -11.71
CA SER A 246 -22.91 -7.56 -12.98
C SER A 246 -22.24 -8.62 -13.84
N THR A 247 -20.91 -8.73 -13.81
CA THR A 247 -20.18 -9.77 -14.56
C THR A 247 -20.19 -11.09 -13.80
N LEU A 248 -20.08 -11.05 -12.47
CA LEU A 248 -20.17 -12.23 -11.61
C LEU A 248 -21.53 -12.97 -11.72
N LEU A 249 -22.61 -12.25 -12.06
CA LEU A 249 -23.95 -12.82 -12.24
C LEU A 249 -24.23 -13.32 -13.65
N ASP A 250 -23.38 -12.99 -14.64
CA ASP A 250 -23.56 -13.43 -16.02
C ASP A 250 -22.73 -14.71 -16.28
N PRO A 251 -23.37 -15.85 -16.64
CA PRO A 251 -22.64 -17.10 -16.89
C PRO A 251 -21.74 -17.04 -18.13
N ASN A 252 -21.90 -16.05 -19.01
CA ASN A 252 -21.12 -15.93 -20.25
C ASN A 252 -19.90 -15.03 -20.10
N ILE A 253 -19.76 -14.33 -18.98
CA ILE A 253 -18.69 -13.37 -18.74
C ILE A 253 -17.93 -13.81 -17.50
N ASN A 254 -16.60 -13.84 -17.60
CA ASN A 254 -15.73 -14.10 -16.47
C ASN A 254 -14.52 -13.18 -16.58
N LEU A 255 -14.64 -11.94 -16.10
CA LEU A 255 -13.55 -10.99 -16.21
C LEU A 255 -12.43 -11.26 -15.19
N GLY A 256 -12.72 -12.06 -14.16
CA GLY A 256 -11.82 -12.34 -13.06
C GLY A 256 -11.58 -11.13 -12.15
N ASN A 257 -11.04 -11.40 -10.99
CA ASN A 257 -10.67 -10.40 -9.99
C ASN A 257 -9.38 -9.68 -10.42
N THR A 258 -8.96 -8.69 -9.65
CA THR A 258 -7.67 -8.02 -9.86
C THR A 258 -6.82 -8.15 -8.61
N ILE A 259 -5.50 -8.25 -8.81
CA ILE A 259 -4.53 -8.16 -7.73
C ILE A 259 -3.51 -7.08 -8.02
N GLN A 260 -3.16 -6.34 -6.99
CA GLN A 260 -2.11 -5.35 -7.02
C GLN A 260 -1.12 -5.63 -5.91
N ASN A 261 0.16 -5.53 -6.23
CA ASN A 261 1.23 -5.53 -5.25
C ASN A 261 2.10 -4.30 -5.43
N SER A 262 2.56 -3.70 -4.33
CA SER A 262 3.63 -2.73 -4.34
C SER A 262 4.64 -3.01 -3.24
N ARG A 263 5.89 -2.68 -3.51
CA ARG A 263 7.02 -2.76 -2.59
C ARG A 263 7.74 -1.42 -2.56
N ASN A 264 7.93 -0.87 -1.38
CA ASN A 264 8.75 0.28 -1.11
C ASN A 264 9.95 -0.14 -0.26
N LEU A 265 11.15 -0.09 -0.84
CA LEU A 265 12.41 -0.29 -0.13
C LEU A 265 13.08 1.06 0.04
N GLN A 266 13.30 1.47 1.27
CA GLN A 266 14.05 2.67 1.60
C GLN A 266 15.29 2.31 2.41
N VAL A 267 16.46 2.79 1.98
CA VAL A 267 17.74 2.59 2.66
C VAL A 267 18.40 3.95 2.86
N ASN A 268 18.65 4.31 4.12
CA ASN A 268 19.25 5.58 4.51
C ASN A 268 20.59 5.34 5.24
N PRO A 269 21.69 5.16 4.51
CA PRO A 269 23.02 5.17 5.11
C PRO A 269 23.46 6.60 5.46
N SER A 270 24.00 6.76 6.66
CA SER A 270 24.62 7.98 7.15
C SER A 270 26.01 7.66 7.70
N LEU A 271 27.00 8.40 7.22
CA LEU A 271 28.41 8.25 7.59
C LEU A 271 28.86 9.55 8.28
N ASN A 272 29.14 9.47 9.57
CA ASN A 272 29.69 10.57 10.36
C ASN A 272 31.22 10.42 10.42
N LEU A 273 31.91 10.96 9.43
CA LEU A 273 33.36 10.78 9.29
C LEU A 273 34.13 11.52 10.39
N VAL A 274 33.56 12.54 11.04
CA VAL A 274 34.17 13.17 12.21
C VAL A 274 34.43 12.14 13.31
N THR A 275 33.46 11.25 13.57
CA THR A 275 33.63 10.18 14.56
C THR A 275 34.65 9.11 14.12
N LEU A 276 34.79 8.87 12.81
CA LEU A 276 35.82 7.99 12.25
C LEU A 276 37.21 8.61 12.44
N TYR A 277 37.39 9.88 12.06
CA TYR A 277 38.67 10.58 12.13
C TYR A 277 39.17 10.72 13.58
N ASN A 278 38.26 10.97 14.53
CA ASN A 278 38.60 11.05 15.95
C ASN A 278 39.14 9.75 16.55
N LYS A 279 39.00 8.60 15.87
CA LYS A 279 39.61 7.33 16.30
C LYS A 279 41.12 7.30 16.05
N PHE A 280 41.60 8.06 15.06
CA PHE A 280 43.01 8.11 14.75
C PHE A 280 43.70 9.15 15.64
N GLY A 281 44.54 8.69 16.57
CA GLY A 281 45.17 9.55 17.58
C GLY A 281 45.99 10.73 17.01
N PHE A 282 46.56 10.57 15.81
CA PHE A 282 47.28 11.65 15.12
C PHE A 282 46.38 12.80 14.66
N ILE A 283 45.10 12.55 14.39
CA ILE A 283 44.11 13.57 14.02
C ILE A 283 43.60 14.28 15.28
N ARG A 284 43.31 13.50 16.34
CA ARG A 284 42.86 14.04 17.63
C ARG A 284 43.88 15.02 18.24
N ASN A 285 45.17 14.71 18.17
CA ASN A 285 46.24 15.52 18.75
C ASN A 285 46.64 16.72 17.87
N ALA A 286 46.20 16.78 16.61
CA ALA A 286 46.47 17.91 15.72
C ALA A 286 45.57 19.12 16.00
N GLY A 287 44.37 18.89 16.58
CA GLY A 287 43.47 19.96 17.00
C GLY A 287 43.89 20.70 18.28
N SER A 288 44.87 20.17 19.04
CA SER A 288 45.28 20.71 20.35
C SER A 288 46.61 21.47 20.35
N ASN A 289 47.44 21.37 19.30
CA ASN A 289 48.76 22.00 19.28
C ASN A 289 48.73 23.32 18.49
N GLN A 290 48.83 24.44 19.22
CA GLN A 290 48.58 25.77 18.67
C GLN A 290 49.71 26.40 17.82
N ASP A 291 51.00 26.07 17.97
CA ASP A 291 52.02 27.00 17.44
C ASP A 291 53.12 26.47 16.49
N GLY A 292 53.13 25.18 16.11
CA GLY A 292 54.29 24.62 15.38
C GLY A 292 54.10 24.13 13.94
N ALA A 293 52.87 23.84 13.48
CA ALA A 293 52.70 22.98 12.30
C ALA A 293 51.54 23.38 11.37
N LYS A 294 51.52 24.63 10.92
CA LYS A 294 50.50 25.16 9.99
C LYS A 294 50.30 24.27 8.74
N VAL A 295 51.39 23.74 8.17
CA VAL A 295 51.36 22.85 7.00
C VAL A 295 50.77 21.47 7.35
N LYS A 296 51.16 20.87 8.48
CA LYS A 296 50.61 19.59 8.93
C LYS A 296 49.12 19.69 9.21
N ASN A 297 48.69 20.75 9.89
CA ASN A 297 47.28 21.00 10.19
C ASN A 297 46.47 21.25 8.91
N PHE A 298 47.04 21.90 7.90
CA PHE A 298 46.41 22.07 6.59
C PHE A 298 46.15 20.72 5.89
N PHE A 299 47.16 19.83 5.81
CA PHE A 299 46.96 18.51 5.20
C PHE A 299 46.00 17.61 5.99
N ILE A 300 46.01 17.69 7.32
CA ILE A 300 45.06 16.96 8.17
C ILE A 300 43.63 17.50 7.96
N ASN A 301 43.45 18.81 7.85
CA ASN A 301 42.14 19.42 7.55
C ASN A 301 41.64 19.05 6.15
N LEU A 302 42.55 18.95 5.16
CA LEU A 302 42.20 18.50 3.82
C LEU A 302 41.79 17.02 3.80
N LEU A 303 42.51 16.15 4.51
CA LEU A 303 42.19 14.72 4.64
C LEU A 303 40.89 14.49 5.42
N THR A 304 40.59 15.35 6.40
CA THR A 304 39.37 15.31 7.21
C THR A 304 38.29 16.27 6.74
N SER A 305 38.40 16.72 5.48
CA SER A 305 37.52 17.74 4.92
C SER A 305 36.10 17.22 4.80
N VAL A 306 35.90 15.96 4.42
CA VAL A 306 34.57 15.36 4.32
C VAL A 306 34.05 15.07 5.72
N LYS A 307 33.04 15.79 6.17
CA LYS A 307 32.50 15.65 7.54
C LYS A 307 31.43 14.60 7.63
N ASN A 308 30.45 14.68 6.74
CA ASN A 308 29.26 13.83 6.74
C ASN A 308 28.89 13.42 5.32
N LEU A 309 28.52 12.16 5.14
CA LEU A 309 27.94 11.63 3.91
C LEU A 309 26.60 10.99 4.24
N ASN A 310 25.55 11.40 3.55
CA ASN A 310 24.22 10.81 3.67
C ASN A 310 23.77 10.36 2.29
N ALA A 311 23.23 9.14 2.21
CA ALA A 311 22.47 8.73 1.04
C ALA A 311 21.04 8.37 1.48
N ASN A 312 20.09 8.59 0.60
CA ASN A 312 18.72 8.14 0.70
C ASN A 312 18.40 7.45 -0.62
N TYR A 313 18.20 6.15 -0.56
CA TYR A 313 17.77 5.35 -1.69
C TYR A 313 16.36 4.85 -1.44
N VAL A 314 15.43 5.21 -2.31
CA VAL A 314 14.03 4.75 -2.30
C VAL A 314 13.75 4.04 -3.61
N GLN A 315 13.33 2.79 -3.54
CA GLN A 315 12.84 2.03 -4.68
C GLN A 315 11.39 1.61 -4.42
N THR A 316 10.48 2.13 -5.23
CA THR A 316 9.09 1.67 -5.29
C THR A 316 8.90 0.84 -6.54
N LYS A 317 8.44 -0.39 -6.37
CA LYS A 317 8.00 -1.25 -7.47
C LYS A 317 6.54 -1.61 -7.27
N GLY A 318 5.80 -1.84 -8.35
CA GLY A 318 4.43 -2.30 -8.25
C GLY A 318 3.96 -3.06 -9.47
N ILE A 319 3.14 -4.07 -9.24
CA ILE A 319 2.54 -4.95 -10.25
C ILE A 319 1.03 -4.85 -10.10
N PHE A 320 0.32 -4.71 -11.22
CA PHE A 320 -1.13 -4.85 -11.31
C PHE A 320 -1.44 -5.96 -12.32
N LEU A 321 -2.12 -7.00 -11.87
CA LEU A 321 -2.53 -8.16 -12.66
C LEU A 321 -4.06 -8.25 -12.65
N PRO A 322 -4.71 -7.99 -13.80
CA PRO A 322 -6.14 -8.21 -13.94
C PRO A 322 -6.43 -9.63 -14.42
N GLY A 323 -7.70 -10.06 -14.36
CA GLY A 323 -8.12 -11.38 -14.82
C GLY A 323 -7.85 -12.51 -13.85
N TYR A 324 -7.55 -12.21 -12.59
CA TYR A 324 -7.17 -13.16 -11.56
C TYR A 324 -8.39 -13.91 -10.98
N LEU A 325 -8.50 -15.20 -11.23
CA LEU A 325 -9.64 -16.03 -10.80
C LEU A 325 -9.69 -16.34 -9.29
N PRO A 326 -8.56 -16.62 -8.61
CA PRO A 326 -8.62 -17.02 -7.21
C PRO A 326 -9.20 -15.93 -6.28
N THR A 327 -9.82 -16.40 -5.20
CA THR A 327 -10.36 -15.51 -4.16
C THR A 327 -9.29 -15.14 -3.13
N THR A 328 -9.66 -14.35 -2.13
CA THR A 328 -8.75 -14.01 -1.03
C THR A 328 -9.44 -14.21 0.31
N LYS A 329 -8.67 -14.68 1.30
CA LYS A 329 -9.11 -14.78 2.70
C LYS A 329 -8.12 -14.09 3.62
N TYR A 330 -7.40 -14.85 4.43
CA TYR A 330 -6.48 -14.33 5.43
C TYR A 330 -5.14 -13.99 4.76
N PHE A 331 -4.54 -12.86 5.14
CA PHE A 331 -3.22 -12.41 4.66
C PHE A 331 -3.11 -12.25 3.13
N GLY A 332 -4.24 -12.13 2.42
CA GLY A 332 -4.25 -11.94 0.97
C GLY A 332 -4.11 -13.22 0.15
N ILE A 333 -4.31 -14.38 0.78
CA ILE A 333 -4.07 -15.69 0.16
C ILE A 333 -5.37 -16.47 0.06
N ASP A 334 -5.51 -17.19 -1.04
CA ASP A 334 -6.56 -18.18 -1.22
C ASP A 334 -6.23 -19.48 -0.47
N ASN A 335 -7.16 -19.99 0.34
CA ASN A 335 -6.91 -21.21 1.12
C ASN A 335 -6.83 -22.49 0.26
N ALA A 336 -7.46 -22.51 -0.92
CA ALA A 336 -7.52 -23.72 -1.75
C ALA A 336 -6.30 -23.83 -2.69
N THR A 337 -5.92 -22.72 -3.31
CA THR A 337 -4.84 -22.66 -4.31
C THR A 337 -3.51 -22.14 -3.76
N GLY A 338 -3.52 -21.49 -2.59
CA GLY A 338 -2.34 -20.78 -2.06
C GLY A 338 -1.97 -19.53 -2.88
N ALA A 339 -2.80 -19.14 -3.85
CA ALA A 339 -2.56 -18.02 -4.75
C ALA A 339 -2.75 -16.66 -4.03
N PRO A 340 -2.02 -15.59 -4.40
CA PRO A 340 -0.94 -15.54 -5.40
C PRO A 340 0.42 -15.98 -4.83
N GLY A 341 0.44 -16.53 -3.62
CA GLY A 341 1.61 -16.89 -2.84
C GLY A 341 2.06 -15.78 -1.88
N LEU A 342 2.65 -16.19 -0.76
CA LEU A 342 3.20 -15.29 0.27
C LEU A 342 4.18 -14.28 -0.30
N GLY A 343 5.00 -14.70 -1.27
CA GLY A 343 5.96 -13.82 -1.93
C GLY A 343 5.27 -12.62 -2.56
N PHE A 344 4.27 -12.84 -3.43
CA PHE A 344 3.56 -11.75 -4.09
C PHE A 344 2.73 -10.93 -3.09
N ALA A 345 2.04 -11.59 -2.15
CA ALA A 345 1.28 -10.91 -1.10
C ALA A 345 2.15 -9.98 -0.23
N PHE A 346 3.43 -10.32 -0.02
CA PHE A 346 4.39 -9.53 0.75
C PHE A 346 5.47 -8.88 -0.12
N GLY A 347 5.14 -8.42 -1.33
CA GLY A 347 6.02 -7.48 -2.05
C GLY A 347 7.04 -8.09 -3.01
N SER A 348 6.97 -9.38 -3.32
CA SER A 348 7.79 -9.97 -4.39
C SER A 348 7.50 -9.30 -5.72
N GLN A 349 8.56 -8.88 -6.41
CA GLN A 349 8.49 -8.20 -7.71
C GLN A 349 8.90 -9.13 -8.85
N ARG A 350 8.90 -10.45 -8.60
CA ARG A 350 9.01 -11.45 -9.67
C ARG A 350 7.75 -11.37 -10.51
N ASP A 351 7.90 -11.46 -11.83
CA ASP A 351 6.76 -11.53 -12.73
C ASP A 351 5.86 -12.71 -12.33
N ILE A 352 4.61 -12.40 -12.01
CA ILE A 352 3.62 -13.38 -11.56
C ILE A 352 2.90 -14.04 -12.72
N ARG A 353 2.99 -13.49 -13.94
CA ARG A 353 2.22 -13.98 -15.10
C ARG A 353 2.51 -15.45 -15.39
N ASP A 354 3.78 -15.85 -15.45
CA ASP A 354 4.17 -17.25 -15.69
C ASP A 354 3.62 -18.19 -14.60
N MET A 355 3.65 -17.76 -13.35
CA MET A 355 3.10 -18.52 -12.22
C MET A 355 1.58 -18.63 -12.31
N ALA A 356 0.91 -17.54 -12.68
CA ALA A 356 -0.53 -17.49 -12.82
C ALA A 356 -1.02 -18.35 -14.01
N LEU A 357 -0.27 -18.37 -15.12
CA LEU A 357 -0.53 -19.25 -16.26
C LEU A 357 -0.38 -20.72 -15.89
N ASN A 358 0.76 -21.09 -15.28
CA ASN A 358 1.05 -22.49 -14.93
C ASN A 358 0.06 -23.08 -13.92
N ASN A 359 -0.56 -22.24 -13.09
CA ASN A 359 -1.54 -22.69 -12.09
C ASN A 359 -3.00 -22.40 -12.49
N GLY A 360 -3.26 -21.91 -13.71
CA GLY A 360 -4.62 -21.63 -14.19
C GLY A 360 -5.35 -20.52 -13.40
N TRP A 361 -4.62 -19.52 -12.91
CA TRP A 361 -5.19 -18.42 -12.11
C TRP A 361 -5.75 -17.27 -12.94
N LEU A 362 -5.68 -17.34 -14.27
CA LEU A 362 -6.10 -16.27 -15.16
C LEU A 362 -7.34 -16.67 -15.94
N THR A 363 -8.25 -15.72 -16.11
CA THR A 363 -9.41 -15.89 -16.98
C THR A 363 -9.00 -15.99 -18.45
N THR A 364 -9.72 -16.82 -19.19
CA THR A 364 -9.60 -16.95 -20.64
C THR A 364 -10.60 -16.07 -21.39
N ASP A 365 -11.36 -15.22 -20.69
CA ASP A 365 -12.36 -14.34 -21.31
C ASP A 365 -11.70 -13.27 -22.18
N THR A 366 -12.04 -13.27 -23.47
CA THR A 366 -11.52 -12.32 -24.48
C THR A 366 -12.01 -10.88 -24.27
N LEU A 367 -13.06 -10.67 -23.46
CA LEU A 367 -13.61 -9.36 -23.09
C LEU A 367 -12.79 -8.65 -22.00
N GLN A 368 -11.80 -9.32 -21.43
CA GLN A 368 -10.85 -8.70 -20.52
C GLN A 368 -10.03 -7.63 -21.28
N THR A 369 -10.14 -6.38 -20.84
CA THR A 369 -9.50 -5.22 -21.50
C THR A 369 -8.53 -4.46 -20.61
N GLN A 370 -8.51 -4.74 -19.30
CA GLN A 370 -7.62 -4.03 -18.37
C GLN A 370 -6.17 -4.44 -18.63
N LEU A 371 -5.26 -3.47 -18.58
CA LEU A 371 -3.84 -3.70 -18.87
C LEU A 371 -3.14 -4.32 -17.66
N TYR A 372 -2.23 -5.26 -17.92
CA TYR A 372 -1.19 -5.60 -16.98
C TYR A 372 -0.22 -4.42 -16.87
N VAL A 373 0.17 -4.04 -15.66
CA VAL A 373 1.06 -2.90 -15.41
C VAL A 373 2.18 -3.28 -14.47
N ASN A 374 3.41 -2.90 -14.80
CA ASN A 374 4.59 -3.01 -13.94
C ASN A 374 5.30 -1.66 -13.85
N THR A 375 5.38 -1.13 -12.63
CA THR A 375 5.96 0.18 -12.33
C THR A 375 7.26 0.03 -11.54
N LEU A 376 8.21 0.90 -11.86
CA LEU A 376 9.45 1.09 -11.12
C LEU A 376 9.65 2.58 -10.93
N ARG A 377 9.88 3.00 -9.69
CA ARG A 377 10.39 4.32 -9.34
C ARG A 377 11.63 4.13 -8.49
N GLU A 378 12.72 4.75 -8.90
CA GLU A 378 13.97 4.81 -8.15
C GLU A 378 14.33 6.26 -7.88
N ASP A 379 14.62 6.57 -6.62
CA ASP A 379 15.07 7.88 -6.17
C ASP A 379 16.32 7.67 -5.33
N LEU A 380 17.44 8.20 -5.79
CA LEU A 380 18.71 8.20 -5.09
C LEU A 380 19.13 9.64 -4.84
N GLN A 381 19.27 10.00 -3.58
CA GLN A 381 19.78 11.29 -3.16
C GLN A 381 21.04 11.08 -2.34
N PHE A 382 22.09 11.79 -2.70
CA PHE A 382 23.35 11.81 -1.98
C PHE A 382 23.64 13.23 -1.55
N THR A 383 24.01 13.42 -0.30
CA THR A 383 24.45 14.70 0.25
C THR A 383 25.76 14.50 0.99
N GLY A 384 26.80 15.20 0.54
CA GLY A 384 28.10 15.25 1.20
C GLY A 384 28.40 16.66 1.70
N GLN A 385 28.93 16.76 2.91
CA GLN A 385 29.42 18.02 3.48
C GLN A 385 30.94 17.99 3.53
N ILE A 386 31.58 18.96 2.89
CA ILE A 386 33.03 19.10 2.78
C ILE A 386 33.43 20.46 3.35
N GLU A 387 34.37 20.45 4.29
CA GLU A 387 34.95 21.62 4.95
C GLU A 387 36.48 21.54 4.84
N PRO A 388 37.06 21.97 3.70
CA PRO A 388 38.49 21.81 3.44
C PRO A 388 39.35 22.76 4.29
N PHE A 389 38.83 23.92 4.68
CA PHE A 389 39.45 24.85 5.61
C PHE A 389 38.38 25.54 6.45
N LYS A 390 38.79 26.16 7.56
CA LYS A 390 37.89 26.85 8.48
C LYS A 390 37.08 27.90 7.71
N ASP A 391 35.80 28.02 8.04
CA ASP A 391 34.85 28.99 7.48
C ASP A 391 34.40 28.73 6.03
N LEU A 392 34.95 27.72 5.32
CA LEU A 392 34.38 27.24 4.04
C LEU A 392 33.65 25.91 4.21
N ARG A 393 32.35 25.93 3.97
CA ARG A 393 31.49 24.72 3.92
C ARG A 393 30.90 24.55 2.54
N ILE A 394 31.23 23.44 1.89
CA ILE A 394 30.69 23.02 0.60
C ILE A 394 29.72 21.87 0.82
N THR A 395 28.48 22.04 0.37
CA THR A 395 27.48 20.96 0.37
C THR A 395 27.31 20.47 -1.06
N LEU A 396 27.74 19.24 -1.32
CA LEU A 396 27.51 18.58 -2.60
C LEU A 396 26.22 17.77 -2.52
N ARG A 397 25.33 17.98 -3.47
CA ARG A 397 24.11 17.20 -3.63
C ARG A 397 24.12 16.53 -5.00
N ALA A 398 23.82 15.24 -5.01
CA ALA A 398 23.59 14.50 -6.24
C ALA A 398 22.24 13.79 -6.12
N ASN A 399 21.46 13.82 -7.19
CA ASN A 399 20.16 13.18 -7.31
C ASN A 399 20.13 12.33 -8.58
N LYS A 400 19.53 11.16 -8.50
CA LYS A 400 19.15 10.33 -9.63
C LYS A 400 17.73 9.88 -9.39
N ALA A 401 16.82 10.26 -10.28
CA ALA A 401 15.44 9.85 -10.27
C ALA A 401 15.11 9.14 -11.58
N GLN A 402 14.46 8.00 -11.50
CA GLN A 402 14.02 7.24 -12.65
C GLN A 402 12.62 6.69 -12.40
N THR A 403 11.76 6.83 -13.39
CA THR A 403 10.47 6.13 -13.42
C THR A 403 10.43 5.25 -14.67
N ARG A 404 9.79 4.10 -14.56
CA ARG A 404 9.50 3.21 -15.68
C ARG A 404 8.13 2.60 -15.45
N ASN A 405 7.27 2.69 -16.45
CA ASN A 405 5.93 2.15 -16.45
C ASN A 405 5.80 1.26 -17.69
N PHE A 406 5.79 -0.05 -17.48
CA PHE A 406 5.49 -1.04 -18.50
C PHE A 406 4.00 -1.36 -18.44
N SER A 407 3.30 -1.27 -19.57
CA SER A 407 1.93 -1.73 -19.68
C SER A 407 1.71 -2.53 -20.95
N THR A 408 0.82 -3.51 -20.88
CA THR A 408 0.44 -4.34 -22.03
C THR A 408 -0.94 -4.92 -21.78
N ASN A 409 -1.70 -5.16 -22.84
CA ASN A 409 -2.92 -5.93 -22.74
C ASN A 409 -2.51 -7.42 -22.76
N PHE A 410 -2.44 -8.01 -21.58
CA PHE A 410 -2.07 -9.42 -21.39
C PHE A 410 -3.34 -10.23 -21.21
N ARG A 411 -3.77 -10.92 -22.27
CA ARG A 411 -5.04 -11.67 -22.31
C ARG A 411 -4.92 -12.94 -23.13
N TYR A 412 -5.89 -13.83 -22.95
CA TYR A 412 -6.03 -15.03 -23.77
C TYR A 412 -6.49 -14.68 -25.19
N GLU A 413 -5.80 -15.21 -26.19
CA GLU A 413 -6.10 -15.01 -27.59
C GLU A 413 -6.55 -16.34 -28.22
N ALA A 414 -7.85 -16.42 -28.53
CA ALA A 414 -8.48 -17.67 -28.97
C ALA A 414 -7.92 -18.19 -30.31
N SER A 415 -7.37 -17.31 -31.14
CA SER A 415 -6.76 -17.69 -32.43
C SER A 415 -5.46 -18.49 -32.30
N VAL A 416 -4.70 -18.30 -31.22
CA VAL A 416 -3.42 -18.98 -30.94
C VAL A 416 -3.55 -19.99 -29.79
N GLY A 417 -4.60 -19.87 -28.97
CA GLY A 417 -4.83 -20.75 -27.82
C GLY A 417 -3.88 -20.48 -26.66
N SER A 418 -3.29 -19.29 -26.59
CA SER A 418 -2.30 -18.87 -25.59
C SER A 418 -2.61 -17.48 -25.05
N PHE A 419 -1.96 -17.11 -23.94
CA PHE A 419 -1.95 -15.73 -23.47
C PHE A 419 -0.84 -14.96 -24.18
N GLU A 420 -1.16 -13.79 -24.70
CA GLU A 420 -0.23 -12.95 -25.46
C GLU A 420 -0.13 -11.54 -24.87
N ASN A 421 1.03 -10.91 -25.08
CA ASN A 421 1.23 -9.50 -24.76
C ASN A 421 0.90 -8.63 -25.97
N LEU A 422 -0.27 -8.02 -25.97
CA LEU A 422 -0.70 -7.13 -27.04
C LEU A 422 -0.30 -5.68 -26.73
N SER A 423 0.24 -4.99 -27.74
CA SER A 423 0.58 -3.57 -27.70
C SER A 423 1.40 -3.16 -26.46
N ALA A 424 2.45 -3.92 -26.15
CA ALA A 424 3.29 -3.64 -25.00
C ALA A 424 4.05 -2.32 -25.17
N ILE A 425 3.93 -1.43 -24.18
CA ILE A 425 4.63 -0.13 -24.16
C ILE A 425 5.41 0.03 -22.87
N THR A 426 6.54 0.72 -22.95
CA THR A 426 7.30 1.17 -21.78
C THR A 426 7.49 2.67 -21.87
N THR A 427 7.05 3.40 -20.85
CA THR A 427 7.24 4.85 -20.73
C THR A 427 7.91 5.18 -19.40
N GLY A 428 8.40 6.41 -19.23
CA GLY A 428 9.02 6.83 -17.98
C GLY A 428 9.90 8.07 -18.14
N ASP A 429 10.40 8.54 -17.01
CA ASP A 429 11.26 9.71 -16.89
C ASP A 429 12.63 9.32 -16.35
N TYR A 430 13.65 10.09 -16.73
CA TYR A 430 15.00 9.92 -16.21
C TYR A 430 15.61 11.29 -15.93
N SER A 431 16.11 11.47 -14.71
CA SER A 431 16.78 12.70 -14.27
C SER A 431 18.00 12.33 -13.44
N ILE A 432 19.14 12.94 -13.74
CA ILE A 432 20.39 12.72 -13.02
C ILE A 432 21.15 14.03 -12.90
N SER A 433 21.74 14.28 -11.73
CA SER A 433 22.68 15.39 -11.58
C SER A 433 23.93 15.13 -12.40
N TYR A 434 24.38 16.17 -13.09
CA TYR A 434 25.68 16.20 -13.73
C TYR A 434 26.31 17.58 -13.51
N ILE A 435 27.64 17.64 -13.59
CA ILE A 435 28.40 18.87 -13.39
C ILE A 435 28.96 19.31 -14.74
N ALA A 436 28.52 20.47 -15.24
CA ALA A 436 28.92 21.02 -16.54
C ALA A 436 29.97 22.14 -16.44
N LEU A 437 30.64 22.30 -15.29
CA LEU A 437 31.56 23.42 -15.03
C LEU A 437 32.68 23.55 -16.08
N GLY A 438 33.17 22.43 -16.62
CA GLY A 438 34.24 22.43 -17.62
C GLY A 438 33.86 23.06 -18.97
N THR A 439 32.57 23.16 -19.30
CA THR A 439 32.09 23.77 -20.54
C THR A 439 31.29 25.05 -20.31
N ALA A 440 30.82 25.30 -19.09
CA ALA A 440 29.94 26.42 -18.74
C ALA A 440 30.53 27.81 -19.05
N PHE A 441 31.86 27.96 -19.02
CA PHE A 441 32.54 29.24 -19.22
C PHE A 441 33.44 29.30 -20.46
N LYS A 442 33.34 28.31 -21.37
CA LYS A 442 34.22 28.23 -22.55
C LYS A 442 33.99 29.36 -23.55
N GLU A 443 32.79 29.92 -23.59
CA GLU A 443 32.41 30.94 -24.56
C GLU A 443 31.83 32.17 -23.86
N ARG A 444 32.26 33.36 -24.29
CA ARG A 444 31.83 34.65 -23.72
C ARG A 444 31.01 35.50 -24.70
N ASN A 445 30.95 35.16 -25.99
CA ASN A 445 30.35 35.99 -27.04
C ASN A 445 29.25 35.23 -27.81
N SER A 446 28.22 35.97 -28.20
CA SER A 446 27.05 35.57 -29.00
C SER A 446 27.39 35.30 -30.48
N SER A 447 28.47 34.58 -30.74
CA SER A 447 28.78 34.09 -32.09
C SER A 447 27.70 33.09 -32.52
N ILE A 448 27.22 33.19 -33.77
CA ILE A 448 26.11 32.38 -34.31
C ILE A 448 26.40 30.87 -34.24
N ILE A 449 27.67 30.47 -34.17
CA ILE A 449 28.11 29.08 -34.06
C ILE A 449 29.07 28.92 -32.87
N SER A 450 28.64 28.14 -31.89
CA SER A 450 29.41 27.77 -30.69
C SER A 450 30.44 26.66 -31.01
N THR A 451 31.67 26.78 -30.51
CA THR A 451 32.68 25.71 -30.53
C THR A 451 32.19 24.46 -29.80
N LEU A 452 31.40 24.62 -28.73
CA LEU A 452 30.76 23.51 -28.04
C LEU A 452 29.74 22.80 -28.93
N PHE A 453 28.97 23.56 -29.71
CA PHE A 453 28.02 23.00 -30.67
C PHE A 453 28.74 22.24 -31.81
N ASN A 454 29.85 22.76 -32.32
CA ASN A 454 30.67 22.05 -33.31
C ASN A 454 31.25 20.74 -32.75
N GLN A 455 31.72 20.76 -31.50
CA GLN A 455 32.18 19.55 -30.82
C GLN A 455 31.04 18.54 -30.63
N PHE A 456 29.84 19.00 -30.28
CA PHE A 456 28.65 18.15 -30.25
C PHE A 456 28.34 17.54 -31.62
N MET A 457 28.40 18.31 -32.70
CA MET A 457 28.17 17.81 -34.06
C MET A 457 29.19 16.75 -34.48
N ALA A 458 30.48 16.96 -34.16
CA ALA A 458 31.55 16.00 -34.44
C ALA A 458 31.41 14.71 -33.62
N ASN A 459 30.95 14.82 -32.37
CA ASN A 459 30.71 13.67 -31.50
C ASN A 459 29.62 12.71 -32.03
N ARG A 460 28.70 13.18 -32.89
CA ARG A 460 27.64 12.31 -33.47
C ARG A 460 28.21 11.10 -34.21
N ILE A 461 29.27 11.28 -34.99
CA ILE A 461 29.94 10.20 -35.75
C ILE A 461 30.60 9.21 -34.78
N ILE A 462 31.28 9.72 -33.76
CA ILE A 462 31.97 8.91 -32.75
C ILE A 462 30.95 8.05 -31.98
N VAL A 463 29.83 8.64 -31.57
CA VAL A 463 28.76 7.93 -30.85
C VAL A 463 28.09 6.88 -31.76
N SER A 464 27.79 7.23 -33.01
CA SER A 464 27.23 6.29 -33.99
C SER A 464 28.11 5.05 -34.17
N ARG A 465 29.43 5.23 -34.33
CA ARG A 465 30.37 4.10 -34.45
C ARG A 465 30.43 3.23 -33.20
N ARG A 466 30.35 3.84 -32.01
CA ARG A 466 30.31 3.08 -30.74
C ARG A 466 29.03 2.25 -30.60
N LEU A 467 27.88 2.80 -31.00
CA LEU A 467 26.61 2.09 -30.98
C LEU A 467 26.56 1.00 -32.07
N GLY A 468 27.05 1.28 -33.27
CA GLY A 468 27.15 0.31 -34.36
C GLY A 468 28.03 -0.89 -34.01
N ALA A 469 29.19 -0.67 -33.39
CA ALA A 469 30.05 -1.77 -32.94
C ALA A 469 29.41 -2.70 -31.89
N GLN A 470 28.35 -2.25 -31.20
CA GLN A 470 27.57 -3.06 -30.26
C GLN A 470 26.39 -3.77 -30.94
N ASN A 471 26.03 -3.38 -32.16
CA ASN A 471 24.91 -3.93 -32.91
C ASN A 471 25.42 -5.01 -33.87
N PRO A 472 25.05 -6.29 -33.68
CA PRO A 472 25.46 -7.38 -34.58
C PRO A 472 25.00 -7.21 -36.03
N ASN A 473 23.95 -6.40 -36.24
CA ASN A 473 23.41 -6.12 -37.57
C ASN A 473 24.12 -4.94 -38.27
N SER A 474 25.01 -4.22 -37.57
CA SER A 474 25.77 -3.14 -38.18
C SER A 474 27.08 -3.68 -38.76
N GLY A 475 27.25 -3.51 -40.07
CA GLY A 475 28.36 -4.10 -40.82
C GLY A 475 29.04 -3.14 -41.79
N ALA A 476 28.44 -1.98 -42.05
CA ALA A 476 28.97 -0.99 -42.99
C ALA A 476 29.14 0.38 -42.31
N GLN A 477 29.85 1.27 -43.00
CA GLN A 477 29.91 2.68 -42.61
C GLN A 477 29.50 3.53 -43.80
N THR A 478 28.49 4.37 -43.61
CA THR A 478 27.98 5.29 -44.63
C THR A 478 28.18 6.72 -44.15
N ALA A 479 28.94 7.53 -44.92
CA ALA A 479 29.30 8.91 -44.55
C ALA A 479 29.93 9.05 -43.13
N GLY A 480 30.64 8.01 -42.69
CA GLY A 480 31.28 7.95 -41.37
C GLY A 480 30.40 7.44 -40.23
N TYR A 481 29.08 7.38 -40.42
CA TYR A 481 28.13 6.77 -39.48
C TYR A 481 28.15 5.24 -39.64
N ALA A 482 27.91 4.51 -38.55
CA ALA A 482 27.72 3.07 -38.61
C ALA A 482 26.31 2.76 -39.15
N ASP A 483 26.25 1.79 -40.06
CA ASP A 483 25.06 1.28 -40.73
C ASP A 483 24.86 -0.19 -40.35
#